data_AF-A0A200QVR8-F1
#
_entry.id   AF-A0A200QVR8-F1
#
_cell.length_a   1.000
_cell.length_b   1.000
_cell.length_c   1.000
_cell.angle_alpha   90.00
_cell.angle_beta   90.00
_cell.angle_gamma   90.00
#
_symmetry.space_group_name_H-M   'P 1'
#
loop_
_entity.id
_entity.type
_entity.pdbx_description
1 polymer ?
#
loop_
_entity_poly.entity_id
_entity_poly.type
_entity_poly.pdbx_seq_one_letter_code
_entity_poly.pdbx_strand_id
1 'polypeptide(L)' 'MMIPAATLWCVWKERNARAFEDKEEEVDMIICNIKMLAFRWVSKEEAFRGCTLDWVMGR' A
#
# COMPACT_ATOMS: atom_id res chain seq x y z
N MET A 1 0.92 -14.03 -3.18
CA MET A 1 -0.12 -13.01 -3.49
C MET A 1 0.05 -11.82 -2.54
N MET A 2 0.90 -10.84 -2.86
CA MET A 2 1.18 -9.72 -1.95
C MET A 2 0.15 -8.58 -2.05
N ILE A 3 -0.48 -8.41 -3.22
CA ILE A 3 -1.49 -7.37 -3.43
C ILE A 3 -2.72 -7.57 -2.51
N PRO A 4 -3.37 -8.76 -2.45
CA PRO A 4 -4.54 -8.93 -1.58
C PRO A 4 -4.23 -8.74 -0.10
N ALA A 5 -3.06 -9.20 0.36
CA ALA A 5 -2.61 -9.02 1.73
C ALA A 5 -2.37 -7.53 2.06
N ALA A 6 -1.72 -6.79 1.16
CA ALA A 6 -1.49 -5.36 1.33
C ALA A 6 -2.81 -4.57 1.31
N THR A 7 -3.74 -4.91 0.41
CA THR A 7 -5.09 -4.34 0.36
C THR A 7 -5.83 -4.55 1.67
N LEU A 8 -5.91 -5.80 2.14
CA LEU A 8 -6.62 -6.13 3.38
C LEU A 8 -6.03 -5.36 4.57
N TRP A 9 -4.70 -5.30 4.67
CA TRP A 9 -4.02 -4.59 5.75
C TRP A 9 -4.28 -3.08 5.73
N CYS A 10 -4.16 -2.45 4.57
CA CYS A 10 -4.40 -1.01 4.44
C CYS A 10 -5.86 -0.63 4.72
N VAL A 11 -6.82 -1.40 4.21
CA VAL A 11 -8.26 -1.18 4.48
C VAL A 11 -8.57 -1.41 5.96
N TRP A 12 -8.01 -2.46 6.58
CA TRP A 12 -8.18 -2.71 8.01
C TRP A 12 -7.63 -1.55 8.86
N LYS A 13 -6.46 -1.00 8.49
CA LYS A 13 -5.86 0.14 9.18
C LYS A 13 -6.73 1.39 9.06
N GLU A 14 -7.19 1.72 7.85
CA GLU A 14 -8.08 2.87 7.62
C GLU A 14 -9.35 2.75 8.47
N ARG A 15 -10.01 1.57 8.43
CA ARG A 15 -11.22 1.33 9.20
C ARG A 15 -11.00 1.57 10.70
N ASN A 16 -9.86 1.14 11.23
CA ASN A 16 -9.53 1.38 12.64
C ASN A 16 -9.22 2.85 12.92
N ALA A 17 -8.51 3.55 12.03
CA ALA A 17 -8.26 4.99 12.19
C ALA A 17 -9.59 5.76 12.22
N ARG A 18 -10.54 5.41 11.36
CA ARG A 18 -11.87 6.01 11.34
C ARG A 18 -12.67 5.69 12.61
N ALA A 19 -12.64 4.44 13.06
CA ALA A 19 -13.42 3.99 14.21
C ALA A 19 -12.86 4.44 15.58
N PHE A 20 -11.54 4.53 15.71
CA PHE A 20 -10.87 4.75 17.00
C PHE A 20 -10.12 6.09 17.10
N GLU A 21 -9.81 6.74 15.97
CA GLU A 21 -9.06 8.00 15.95
C GLU A 21 -9.84 9.15 15.31
N ASP A 22 -11.04 8.90 14.78
CA ASP A 22 -11.86 9.88 14.03
C ASP A 22 -11.08 10.50 12.85
N LYS A 23 -10.21 9.70 12.22
CA LYS A 23 -9.40 10.10 11.05
C LYS A 23 -9.86 9.35 9.82
N GLU A 24 -10.12 10.10 8.75
CA GLU A 24 -10.45 9.57 7.43
C GLU A 24 -9.32 9.89 6.44
N GLU A 25 -8.90 8.86 5.68
CA GLU A 25 -7.98 9.02 4.57
C GLU A 25 -8.74 9.01 3.24
N GLU A 26 -8.29 9.85 2.30
CA GLU A 26 -8.79 9.82 0.92
C GLU A 26 -8.49 8.49 0.24
N VAL A 27 -9.40 8.02 -0.61
CA VAL A 27 -9.27 6.73 -1.32
C VAL A 27 -7.98 6.64 -2.13
N ASP A 28 -7.57 7.74 -2.77
CA ASP A 28 -6.31 7.80 -3.53
C ASP A 28 -5.08 7.58 -2.64
N MET A 29 -5.10 8.08 -1.40
CA MET A 29 -4.03 7.84 -0.42
C MET A 29 -4.00 6.38 0.01
N ILE A 30 -5.16 5.77 0.23
CA ILE A 30 -5.26 4.33 0.56
C ILE A 30 -4.68 3.48 -0.58
N ILE A 31 -5.00 3.81 -1.84
CA ILE A 31 -4.46 3.11 -3.02
C ILE A 31 -2.93 3.27 -3.09
N CYS A 32 -2.41 4.47 -2.84
CA CYS A 32 -0.97 4.71 -2.76
C CYS A 32 -0.31 3.87 -1.66
N ASN A 33 -0.93 3.82 -0.48
CA ASN A 33 -0.46 3.02 0.65
C ASN A 33 -0.41 1.52 0.32
N ILE A 34 -1.40 1.00 -0.40
CA ILE A 34 -1.43 -0.40 -0.85
C ILE A 34 -0.26 -0.67 -1.79
N LYS A 35 -0.08 0.17 -2.82
CA LYS A 35 1.01 0.03 -3.80
C LYS A 35 2.38 0.07 -3.12
N MET A 36 2.59 1.04 -2.22
CA MET A 36 3.83 1.17 -1.46
C MET A 36 4.10 -0.04 -0.57
N LEU A 37 3.08 -0.52 0.16
CA LEU A 37 3.23 -1.67 1.05
C LEU A 37 3.53 -2.94 0.26
N ALA A 38 2.77 -3.20 -0.80
CA ALA A 38 2.99 -4.34 -1.68
C ALA A 38 4.40 -4.31 -2.29
N PHE A 39 4.83 -3.15 -2.79
CA PHE A 39 6.17 -2.99 -3.35
C PHE A 39 7.27 -3.20 -2.31
N ARG A 40 7.16 -2.62 -1.12
CA ARG A 40 8.13 -2.82 -0.03
C ARG A 40 8.28 -4.28 0.37
N TRP A 41 7.22 -5.07 0.27
CA TRP A 41 7.27 -6.49 0.59
C TRP A 41 7.97 -7.34 -0.49
N VAL A 42 7.95 -6.90 -1.75
CA VAL A 42 8.57 -7.63 -2.87
C VAL A 42 9.87 -6.99 -3.35
N SER A 43 10.28 -5.83 -2.81
CA SER A 43 11.42 -5.06 -3.32
C SER A 43 12.77 -5.75 -3.20
N LYS A 44 12.86 -6.80 -2.36
CA LYS A 44 14.06 -7.63 -2.22
C LYS A 44 14.09 -8.84 -3.17
N GLU A 45 12.99 -9.10 -3.87
CA GLU A 45 12.92 -10.18 -4.85
C GLU A 45 13.66 -9.78 -6.13
N GLU A 46 14.41 -10.71 -6.72
CA GLU A 46 15.20 -10.42 -7.94
C GLU A 46 14.32 -9.94 -9.11
N ALA A 47 13.07 -10.40 -9.18
CA ALA A 47 12.09 -9.99 -10.19
C ALA A 47 11.77 -8.47 -10.16
N PHE A 48 12.05 -7.79 -9.05
CA PHE A 48 11.81 -6.35 -8.87
C PHE A 48 13.12 -5.55 -8.82
N ARG A 49 14.26 -6.16 -9.19
CA ARG A 49 15.56 -5.48 -9.22
C ARG A 49 15.53 -4.34 -10.24
N GLY A 50 15.80 -3.13 -9.77
CA GLY A 50 15.78 -1.92 -10.60
C GLY A 50 14.40 -1.27 -10.75
N CYS A 51 13.33 -1.87 -10.23
CA CYS A 51 12.06 -1.16 -10.07
C CYS A 51 12.21 -0.07 -9.00
N THR A 52 11.74 1.14 -9.31
CA THR A 52 11.71 2.25 -8.36
C THR A 52 10.29 2.50 -7.87
N LEU A 53 10.18 3.24 -6.77
CA LEU A 53 8.88 3.63 -6.22
C LEU A 53 8.09 4.48 -7.24
N ASP A 54 8.75 5.37 -7.98
CA ASP A 54 8.11 6.25 -8.97
C ASP A 54 7.40 5.44 -10.06
N TRP A 55 8.06 4.37 -10.54
CA TRP A 55 7.47 3.46 -11.52
C TRP A 55 6.19 2.79 -11.01
N VAL A 56 6.19 2.33 -9.75
CA VAL A 56 5.01 1.72 -9.11
C VAL A 56 3.90 2.75 -8.89
N MET A 57 4.27 3.99 -8.65
CA MET A 57 3.34 5.10 -8.42
C MET A 57 2.78 5.70 -9.72
N GLY A 58 3.31 5.31 -10.89
CA GLY A 58 2.89 5.81 -12.19
C GLY A 58 3.27 7.27 -12.44
N ARG A 59 4.41 7.70 -11.90
CA ARG A 59 4.97 9.05 -12.03
C ARG A 59 6.18 9.07 -12.95
#